data_AF-A0A0M8X9M8-F1
#
_entry.id   AF-A0A0M8X9M8-F1
#
_cell.length_a   1.000
_cell.length_b   1.000
_cell.length_c   1.000
_cell.angle_alpha   90.00
_cell.angle_beta   90.00
_cell.angle_gamma   90.00
#
_symmetry.space_group_name_H-M   'P 1'
#
loop_
_entity.id
_entity.type
_entity.pdbx_description
1 polymer ?
#
loop_
_entity_poly.entity_id
_entity_poly.type
_entity_poly.pdbx_seq_one_letter_code
_entity_poly.pdbx_strand_id
1 'polypeptide(L)'
;MVEATTIVMAMGYTRSWRSALTGVAAALALLAVVTSIAGYALERWFPEAALQLVIGGLLLIFGLQWLRKAILRSSGRKAIHDEDAIYREEVEAAEAAGQRTGRLDMFSFMVSFKGVFLEGMEVVFIVITFGLNADNVPAASVGALAAVVVVLGIAFAVRRPLSMIDENLLKYGVGLLLASFGTYWAVEGTGIFRAGRESLEWPGGDLALLVLLAAWFLLSRCLVAALRTSSTSTPAAAGPIEENA
;
A
#
# COMPACT_ATOMS: atom_id res chain seq x y z
N MET A 1 -0.78 -5.39 -0.71
CA MET A 1 -0.49 -6.81 -1.01
C MET A 1 -1.55 -7.76 -0.47
N VAL A 2 -2.31 -7.37 0.56
CA VAL A 2 -3.31 -8.23 1.20
C VAL A 2 -4.47 -8.51 0.24
N GLU A 3 -5.00 -7.49 -0.43
CA GLU A 3 -6.11 -7.60 -1.38
C GLU A 3 -5.76 -8.49 -2.59
N ALA A 4 -4.59 -8.29 -3.21
CA ALA A 4 -4.11 -9.15 -4.29
C ALA A 4 -3.94 -10.62 -3.85
N THR A 5 -3.52 -10.85 -2.61
CA THR A 5 -3.41 -12.22 -2.06
C THR A 5 -4.80 -12.84 -1.88
N THR A 6 -5.76 -12.09 -1.33
CA THR A 6 -7.16 -12.50 -1.17
C THR A 6 -7.79 -12.85 -2.53
N ILE A 7 -7.56 -12.04 -3.56
CA ILE A 7 -8.01 -12.29 -4.93
C ILE A 7 -7.39 -13.59 -5.50
N VAL A 8 -6.07 -13.77 -5.38
CA VAL A 8 -5.38 -14.97 -5.89
C VAL A 8 -5.89 -16.23 -5.20
N MET A 9 -6.11 -16.17 -3.88
CA MET A 9 -6.65 -17.28 -3.09
C MET A 9 -8.09 -17.58 -3.52
N ALA A 10 -8.96 -16.57 -3.64
CA ALA A 10 -10.33 -16.72 -4.11
C ALA A 10 -10.36 -17.40 -5.49
N MET A 11 -9.58 -16.92 -6.45
CA MET A 11 -9.50 -17.48 -7.80
C MET A 11 -8.88 -18.89 -7.84
N GLY A 12 -7.91 -19.16 -6.97
CA GLY A 12 -7.26 -20.46 -6.85
C GLY A 12 -8.20 -21.55 -6.32
N TYR A 13 -8.95 -21.23 -5.25
CA TYR A 13 -9.90 -22.15 -4.63
C TYR A 13 -11.21 -22.32 -5.40
N THR A 14 -11.73 -21.26 -6.02
CA THR A 14 -13.03 -21.33 -6.73
C THR A 14 -12.89 -21.87 -8.15
N ARG A 15 -11.82 -21.48 -8.88
CA ARG A 15 -11.70 -21.77 -10.31
C ARG A 15 -10.54 -22.67 -10.64
N SER A 16 -9.29 -22.16 -10.56
CA SER A 16 -8.10 -22.96 -10.85
C SER A 16 -6.80 -22.33 -10.33
N TRP A 17 -6.06 -23.11 -9.54
CA TRP A 17 -4.72 -22.75 -9.07
C TRP A 17 -3.69 -22.55 -10.18
N ARG A 18 -3.76 -23.36 -11.25
CA ARG A 18 -2.80 -23.27 -12.36
C ARG A 18 -2.92 -21.92 -13.07
N SER A 19 -4.13 -21.49 -13.43
CA SER A 19 -4.32 -20.20 -14.10
C SER A 19 -4.02 -19.01 -13.19
N ALA A 20 -4.47 -19.06 -11.93
CA ALA A 20 -4.20 -18.01 -10.95
C ALA A 20 -2.68 -17.79 -10.80
N LEU A 21 -1.90 -18.86 -10.54
CA LEU A 21 -0.45 -18.78 -10.41
C LEU A 21 0.25 -18.33 -11.70
N THR A 22 -0.22 -18.73 -12.88
CA THR A 22 0.33 -18.20 -14.13
C THR A 22 0.07 -16.71 -14.31
N GLY A 23 -1.08 -16.19 -13.84
CA GLY A 23 -1.39 -14.76 -13.82
C GLY A 23 -0.47 -13.99 -12.88
N VAL A 24 -0.24 -14.51 -11.67
CA VAL A 24 0.74 -13.94 -10.72
C VAL A 24 2.13 -13.91 -11.33
N ALA A 25 2.61 -15.01 -11.89
CA ALA A 25 3.95 -15.09 -12.50
C ALA A 25 4.11 -14.08 -13.66
N ALA A 26 3.11 -13.96 -14.52
CA ALA A 26 3.11 -12.99 -15.62
C ALA A 26 3.13 -11.54 -15.11
N ALA A 27 2.36 -11.22 -14.06
CA ALA A 27 2.34 -9.90 -13.45
C ALA A 27 3.71 -9.54 -12.85
N LEU A 28 4.31 -10.46 -12.09
CA LEU A 28 5.63 -10.26 -11.49
C LEU A 28 6.73 -10.08 -12.55
N ALA A 29 6.71 -10.88 -13.61
CA ALA A 29 7.67 -10.73 -14.71
C ALA A 29 7.53 -9.35 -15.39
N LEU A 30 6.30 -8.90 -15.65
CA LEU A 30 6.06 -7.58 -16.23
C LEU A 30 6.50 -6.45 -15.30
N LEU A 31 6.19 -6.54 -14.01
CA LEU A 31 6.62 -5.57 -13.00
C LEU A 31 8.15 -5.48 -12.93
N ALA A 32 8.88 -6.59 -13.00
CA ALA A 32 10.33 -6.59 -13.01
C ALA A 32 10.90 -5.88 -14.25
N VAL A 33 10.31 -6.11 -15.43
CA VAL A 33 10.69 -5.42 -16.67
C VAL A 33 10.41 -3.92 -16.58
N VAL A 34 9.21 -3.53 -16.15
CA VAL A 34 8.83 -2.12 -15.96
C VAL A 34 9.76 -1.44 -14.97
N THR A 35 10.05 -2.09 -13.84
CA THR A 35 10.96 -1.56 -12.80
C THR A 35 12.36 -1.32 -13.37
N SER A 36 12.89 -2.27 -14.12
CA SER A 36 14.24 -2.18 -14.69
C SER A 36 14.35 -1.06 -15.73
N ILE A 37 13.37 -0.97 -16.63
CA ILE A 37 13.33 0.07 -17.67
C ILE A 37 13.15 1.45 -17.04
N ALA A 38 12.17 1.59 -16.14
CA ALA A 38 11.86 2.85 -15.49
C ALA A 38 13.02 3.32 -14.60
N GLY A 39 13.61 2.43 -13.79
CA GLY A 39 14.77 2.74 -12.96
C GLY A 39 15.95 3.25 -13.80
N TYR A 40 16.34 2.51 -14.83
CA TYR A 40 17.45 2.90 -15.70
C TYR A 40 17.19 4.20 -16.49
N ALA A 41 15.97 4.39 -16.97
CA ALA A 41 15.59 5.61 -17.69
C ALA A 41 15.57 6.84 -16.77
N LEU A 42 15.10 6.68 -15.53
CA LEU A 42 15.03 7.76 -14.57
C LEU A 42 16.43 8.17 -14.07
N GLU A 43 17.29 7.21 -13.74
CA GLU A 43 18.68 7.45 -13.30
C GLU A 43 19.49 8.23 -14.34
N ARG A 44 19.37 7.86 -15.62
CA ARG A 44 20.25 8.37 -16.66
C ARG A 44 19.81 9.69 -17.28
N TRP A 45 18.53 10.03 -17.20
CA TRP A 45 17.95 11.15 -17.96
C TRP A 45 17.45 12.32 -17.11
N PHE A 46 17.29 12.15 -15.79
CA PHE A 46 16.70 13.17 -14.92
C PHE A 46 17.67 13.63 -13.83
N PRO A 47 17.72 14.94 -13.52
CA PRO A 47 18.52 15.46 -12.42
C PRO A 47 17.89 15.06 -11.08
N GLU A 48 18.72 14.68 -10.11
CA GLU A 48 18.29 14.15 -8.80
C GLU A 48 17.20 14.99 -8.13
N ALA A 49 17.35 16.32 -8.10
CA ALA A 49 16.37 17.23 -7.52
C ALA A 49 14.97 17.13 -8.17
N ALA A 50 14.89 16.90 -9.49
CA ALA A 50 13.62 16.70 -10.17
C ALA A 50 12.96 15.37 -9.78
N LEU A 51 13.76 14.30 -9.64
CA LEU A 51 13.26 13.02 -9.14
C LEU A 51 12.75 13.18 -7.71
N GLN A 52 13.55 13.75 -6.81
CA GLN A 52 13.17 13.99 -5.42
C GLN A 52 11.86 14.77 -5.31
N LEU A 53 11.64 15.80 -6.14
CA LEU A 53 10.42 16.59 -6.11
C LEU A 53 9.19 15.79 -6.56
N VAL A 54 9.28 15.12 -7.71
CA VAL A 54 8.16 14.33 -8.26
C VAL A 54 7.82 13.17 -7.35
N ILE A 55 8.84 12.43 -6.94
CA ILE A 55 8.72 11.25 -6.10
C ILE A 55 8.27 11.64 -4.69
N GLY A 56 8.90 12.63 -4.08
CA GLY A 56 8.51 13.17 -2.79
C GLY A 56 7.05 13.62 -2.79
N GLY A 57 6.62 14.31 -3.86
CA GLY A 57 5.24 14.69 -4.07
C GLY A 57 4.28 13.49 -4.15
N LEU A 58 4.62 12.47 -4.94
CA LEU A 58 3.82 11.25 -5.06
C LEU A 58 3.70 10.52 -3.72
N LEU A 59 4.83 10.28 -3.04
CA LEU A 59 4.84 9.65 -1.71
C LEU A 59 4.00 10.43 -0.70
N LEU A 60 4.10 11.76 -0.73
CA LEU A 60 3.31 12.60 0.17
C LEU A 60 1.81 12.47 -0.14
N ILE A 61 1.41 12.47 -1.41
CA ILE A 61 0.01 12.29 -1.80
C ILE A 61 -0.51 10.92 -1.33
N PHE A 62 0.19 9.83 -1.64
CA PHE A 62 -0.23 8.48 -1.23
C PHE A 62 -0.22 8.32 0.30
N GLY A 63 0.83 8.80 0.95
CA GLY A 63 0.97 8.82 2.40
C GLY A 63 -0.19 9.55 3.07
N LEU A 64 -0.56 10.73 2.57
CA LEU A 64 -1.70 11.49 3.06
C LEU A 64 -3.04 10.80 2.82
N GLN A 65 -3.23 10.14 1.67
CA GLN A 65 -4.45 9.38 1.41
C GLN A 65 -4.63 8.23 2.39
N TRP A 66 -3.55 7.49 2.68
CA TRP A 66 -3.56 6.38 3.61
C TRP A 66 -3.70 6.86 5.06
N LEU A 67 -2.92 7.88 5.45
CA LEU A 67 -2.96 8.48 6.77
C LEU A 67 -4.34 9.08 7.06
N ARG A 68 -4.97 9.76 6.10
CA ARG A 68 -6.35 10.26 6.21
C ARG A 68 -7.35 9.12 6.46
N LYS A 69 -7.29 8.05 5.66
CA LYS A 69 -8.18 6.89 5.83
C LYS A 69 -7.99 6.25 7.21
N ALA A 70 -6.75 6.11 7.66
CA ALA A 70 -6.42 5.52 8.96
C ALA A 70 -6.85 6.40 10.15
N ILE A 71 -6.68 7.73 10.06
CA ILE A 71 -7.16 8.69 11.06
C ILE A 71 -8.69 8.66 11.16
N LEU A 72 -9.39 8.65 10.04
CA LEU A 72 -10.87 8.60 10.03
C LEU A 72 -11.42 7.28 10.60
N ARG A 73 -10.74 6.16 10.34
CA ARG A 73 -11.12 4.86 10.89
C ARG A 73 -10.82 4.76 12.39
N SER A 74 -9.66 5.22 12.84
CA SER A 74 -9.29 5.25 14.27
C SER A 74 -10.07 6.27 15.11
N SER A 75 -10.66 7.30 14.49
CA SER A 75 -11.58 8.23 15.14
C SER A 75 -13.03 7.73 15.21
N GLY A 76 -13.33 6.55 14.64
CA GLY A 76 -14.68 5.97 14.60
C GLY A 76 -15.61 6.60 13.56
N ARG A 77 -15.09 7.42 12.64
CA ARG A 77 -15.87 8.10 11.59
C ARG A 77 -15.97 7.29 10.29
N LYS A 78 -15.23 6.19 10.17
CA LYS A 78 -15.25 5.30 9.01
C LYS A 78 -15.24 3.84 9.47
N ALA A 79 -16.08 3.01 8.85
CA ALA A 79 -16.11 1.57 9.14
C ALA A 79 -14.77 0.88 8.86
N ILE A 80 -14.48 -0.16 9.64
CA ILE A 80 -13.32 -1.03 9.45
C ILE A 80 -13.52 -1.81 8.14
N HIS A 81 -12.43 -2.03 7.40
CA HIS A 81 -12.50 -2.80 6.15
C HIS A 81 -12.73 -4.27 6.52
N ASP A 82 -13.78 -4.88 5.98
CA ASP A 82 -14.09 -6.28 6.17
C ASP A 82 -13.58 -7.08 4.96
N GLU A 83 -12.42 -7.71 5.13
CA GLU A 83 -11.79 -8.55 4.10
C GLU A 83 -12.65 -9.78 3.77
N ASP A 84 -13.43 -10.29 4.73
CA ASP A 84 -14.29 -11.46 4.51
C ASP A 84 -15.46 -11.10 3.59
N ALA A 85 -15.94 -9.84 3.62
CA ALA A 85 -16.95 -9.35 2.69
C ALA A 85 -16.42 -9.26 1.25
N ILE A 86 -15.22 -8.72 1.08
CA ILE A 86 -14.57 -8.62 -0.23
C ILE A 86 -14.30 -10.02 -0.79
N TYR A 87 -13.80 -10.95 0.03
CA TYR A 87 -13.58 -12.33 -0.39
C TYR A 87 -14.88 -13.00 -0.86
N ARG A 88 -16.00 -12.79 -0.16
CA ARG A 88 -17.31 -13.33 -0.59
C ARG A 88 -17.76 -12.76 -1.93
N GLU A 89 -17.62 -11.45 -2.14
CA GLU A 89 -17.99 -10.79 -3.40
C GLU A 89 -17.16 -11.33 -4.58
N GLU A 90 -15.85 -11.52 -4.40
CA GLU A 90 -14.97 -12.10 -5.42
C GLU A 90 -15.31 -13.57 -5.73
N VAL A 91 -15.70 -14.35 -4.70
CA VAL A 91 -16.18 -15.72 -4.87
C VAL A 91 -17.49 -15.76 -5.67
N GLU A 92 -18.46 -14.91 -5.31
CA GLU A 92 -19.74 -14.81 -6.02
C GLU A 92 -19.55 -14.39 -7.48
N ALA A 93 -18.67 -13.43 -7.74
CA ALA A 93 -18.32 -13.02 -9.10
C ALA A 93 -17.63 -14.15 -9.89
N ALA A 94 -16.75 -14.93 -9.25
CA ALA A 94 -16.08 -16.07 -9.86
C ALA A 94 -17.05 -17.19 -10.25
N GLU A 95 -18.04 -17.46 -9.40
CA GLU A 95 -19.11 -18.44 -9.63
C GLU A 95 -20.08 -17.97 -10.73
N ALA A 96 -20.41 -16.68 -10.78
CA ALA A 96 -21.28 -16.09 -11.80
C ALA A 96 -20.65 -16.06 -13.21
N ALA A 97 -19.33 -16.06 -13.31
CA ALA A 97 -18.60 -15.90 -14.59
C ALA A 97 -18.63 -17.13 -15.53
N GLY A 98 -19.42 -18.17 -15.26
CA GLY A 98 -19.70 -19.27 -16.20
C GLY A 98 -18.55 -20.28 -16.44
N GLN A 99 -18.82 -21.30 -17.27
CA GLN A 99 -18.01 -22.53 -17.42
C GLN A 99 -16.60 -22.33 -17.98
N ARG A 100 -15.68 -23.22 -17.57
CA ARG A 100 -14.26 -23.27 -17.96
C ARG A 100 -14.08 -23.52 -19.46
N THR A 101 -13.84 -22.46 -20.24
CA THR A 101 -13.55 -22.56 -21.67
C THR A 101 -12.04 -22.65 -21.92
N GLY A 102 -11.49 -23.88 -21.82
CA GLY A 102 -10.11 -24.20 -22.22
C GLY A 102 -9.20 -24.75 -21.12
N ARG A 103 -7.94 -25.05 -21.48
CA ARG A 103 -6.92 -25.61 -20.55
C ARG A 103 -6.44 -24.60 -19.50
N LEU A 104 -6.62 -23.31 -19.77
CA LEU A 104 -6.37 -22.21 -18.85
C LEU A 104 -7.67 -21.44 -18.66
N ASP A 105 -8.12 -21.35 -17.42
CA ASP A 105 -9.20 -20.45 -17.02
C ASP A 105 -8.74 -18.98 -17.15
N MET A 106 -9.19 -18.33 -18.23
CA MET A 106 -8.78 -16.97 -18.57
C MET A 106 -9.30 -15.93 -17.56
N PHE A 107 -10.45 -16.19 -16.92
CA PHE A 107 -11.00 -15.32 -15.89
C PHE A 107 -10.10 -15.33 -14.66
N SER A 108 -9.79 -16.52 -14.15
CA SER A 108 -8.89 -16.72 -13.00
C SER A 108 -7.49 -16.14 -13.25
N PHE A 109 -6.97 -16.29 -14.47
CA PHE A 109 -5.72 -15.68 -14.91
C PHE A 109 -5.77 -14.15 -14.85
N MET A 110 -6.76 -13.54 -15.52
CA MET A 110 -6.83 -12.08 -15.68
C MET A 110 -7.09 -11.37 -14.35
N VAL A 111 -7.98 -11.91 -13.52
CA VAL A 111 -8.31 -11.35 -12.20
C VAL A 111 -7.08 -11.39 -11.28
N SER A 112 -6.39 -12.54 -11.21
CA SER A 112 -5.14 -12.67 -10.45
C SER A 112 -4.03 -11.77 -10.98
N PHE A 113 -3.87 -11.69 -12.31
CA PHE A 113 -2.88 -10.83 -12.96
C PHE A 113 -3.12 -9.36 -12.64
N LYS A 114 -4.36 -8.86 -12.82
CA LYS A 114 -4.70 -7.45 -12.57
C LYS A 114 -4.55 -7.09 -11.10
N GLY A 115 -5.04 -7.95 -10.20
CA GLY A 115 -4.92 -7.76 -8.76
C GLY A 115 -3.46 -7.61 -8.35
N VAL A 116 -2.59 -8.56 -8.73
CA VAL A 116 -1.16 -8.53 -8.41
C VAL A 116 -0.43 -7.39 -9.12
N PHE A 117 -0.76 -7.10 -10.38
CA PHE A 117 -0.09 -6.04 -11.14
C PHE A 117 -0.38 -4.67 -10.52
N LEU A 118 -1.65 -4.35 -10.23
CA LEU A 118 -2.03 -3.05 -9.68
C LEU A 118 -1.43 -2.81 -8.29
N GLU A 119 -1.47 -3.83 -7.43
CA GLU A 119 -0.82 -3.78 -6.11
C GLU A 119 0.71 -3.73 -6.21
N GLY A 120 1.29 -4.52 -7.11
CA GLY A 120 2.73 -4.54 -7.34
C GLY A 120 3.28 -3.22 -7.90
N MET A 121 2.49 -2.49 -8.71
CA MET A 121 2.89 -1.19 -9.22
C MET A 121 3.15 -0.18 -8.09
N GLU A 122 2.38 -0.20 -7.00
CA GLU A 122 2.65 0.65 -5.83
C GLU A 122 4.02 0.35 -5.22
N VAL A 123 4.37 -0.94 -5.11
CA VAL A 123 5.69 -1.35 -4.60
C VAL A 123 6.80 -0.94 -5.57
N VAL A 124 6.58 -1.05 -6.89
CA VAL A 124 7.54 -0.59 -7.90
C VAL A 124 7.83 0.90 -7.74
N PHE A 125 6.80 1.73 -7.51
CA PHE A 125 7.01 3.15 -7.24
C PHE A 125 7.90 3.38 -6.02
N ILE A 126 7.68 2.64 -4.93
CA ILE A 126 8.49 2.73 -3.71
C ILE A 126 9.94 2.27 -3.95
N VAL A 127 10.13 1.14 -4.64
CA VAL A 127 11.46 0.56 -4.88
C VAL A 127 12.31 1.44 -5.79
N ILE A 128 11.76 1.93 -6.91
CA ILE A 128 12.45 2.86 -7.80
C ILE A 128 12.85 4.12 -7.04
N THR A 129 11.93 4.62 -6.22
CA THR A 129 12.13 5.80 -5.38
C THR A 129 13.32 5.67 -4.43
N PHE A 130 13.38 4.60 -3.64
CA PHE A 130 14.52 4.38 -2.73
C PHE A 130 15.80 3.99 -3.47
N GLY A 131 15.69 3.25 -4.58
CA GLY A 131 16.83 2.76 -5.34
C GLY A 131 17.62 3.87 -6.04
N LEU A 132 16.93 4.90 -6.55
CA LEU A 132 17.57 6.04 -7.21
C LEU A 132 18.25 6.99 -6.23
N ASN A 133 17.86 7.00 -4.96
CA ASN A 133 18.43 7.87 -3.94
C ASN A 133 19.72 7.31 -3.31
N ALA A 134 19.92 5.99 -3.36
CA ALA A 134 21.03 5.35 -2.65
C ALA A 134 22.39 5.37 -3.39
N ASP A 135 22.47 5.92 -4.62
CA ASP A 135 23.65 5.89 -5.52
C ASP A 135 24.35 4.52 -5.68
N ASN A 136 23.68 3.45 -5.24
CA ASN A 136 24.19 2.09 -5.16
C ASN A 136 23.09 1.14 -5.62
N VAL A 137 22.75 1.28 -6.89
CA VAL A 137 21.77 0.48 -7.62
C VAL A 137 21.99 -1.04 -7.43
N PRO A 138 23.23 -1.57 -7.37
CA PRO A 138 23.45 -2.99 -7.05
C PRO A 138 22.98 -3.39 -5.65
N ALA A 139 23.31 -2.62 -4.62
CA ALA A 139 22.89 -2.91 -3.25
C ALA A 139 21.36 -2.75 -3.07
N ALA A 140 20.77 -1.72 -3.68
CA ALA A 140 19.32 -1.52 -3.70
C ALA A 140 18.59 -2.66 -4.42
N SER A 141 19.14 -3.15 -5.54
CA SER A 141 18.58 -4.28 -6.29
C SER A 141 18.62 -5.59 -5.49
N VAL A 142 19.72 -5.86 -4.77
CA VAL A 142 19.82 -7.01 -3.85
C VAL A 142 18.84 -6.88 -2.69
N GLY A 143 18.70 -5.69 -2.11
CA GLY A 143 17.72 -5.41 -1.06
C GLY A 143 16.27 -5.63 -1.51
N ALA A 144 15.92 -5.14 -2.71
CA ALA A 144 14.61 -5.36 -3.31
C ALA A 144 14.36 -6.85 -3.60
N LEU A 145 15.35 -7.56 -4.15
CA LEU A 145 15.25 -9.00 -4.41
C LEU A 145 15.08 -9.80 -3.10
N ALA A 146 15.85 -9.45 -2.07
CA ALA A 146 15.74 -10.06 -0.75
C ALA A 146 14.37 -9.79 -0.12
N ALA A 147 13.85 -8.56 -0.21
CA ALA A 147 12.51 -8.22 0.25
C ALA A 147 11.43 -9.05 -0.47
N VAL A 148 11.52 -9.19 -1.81
CA VAL A 148 10.61 -10.05 -2.59
C VAL A 148 10.70 -11.50 -2.13
N VAL A 149 11.90 -12.06 -1.95
CA VAL A 149 12.09 -13.44 -1.48
C VAL A 149 11.51 -13.64 -0.07
N VAL A 150 11.75 -12.69 0.84
CA VAL A 150 11.21 -12.73 2.20
C VAL A 150 9.68 -12.68 2.16
N VAL A 151 9.09 -11.76 1.39
CA VAL A 151 7.63 -11.64 1.26
C VAL A 151 7.02 -12.90 0.65
N LEU A 152 7.61 -13.44 -0.41
CA LEU A 152 7.14 -14.70 -1.02
C LEU A 152 7.28 -15.89 -0.06
N GLY A 153 8.37 -15.95 0.70
CA GLY A 153 8.59 -16.97 1.73
C GLY A 153 7.55 -16.90 2.84
N ILE A 154 7.26 -15.69 3.34
CA ILE A 154 6.21 -15.44 4.33
C ILE A 154 4.84 -15.81 3.75
N ALA A 155 4.52 -15.38 2.53
CA ALA A 155 3.25 -15.70 1.87
C ALA A 155 3.05 -17.22 1.69
N PHE A 156 4.12 -17.96 1.36
CA PHE A 156 4.05 -19.42 1.23
C PHE A 156 3.93 -20.14 2.58
N ALA A 157 4.61 -19.63 3.62
CA ALA A 157 4.58 -20.19 4.97
C ALA A 157 3.25 -19.90 5.68
N VAL A 158 2.72 -18.68 5.51
CA VAL A 158 1.44 -18.24 6.07
C VAL A 158 0.32 -18.72 5.15
N ARG A 159 0.06 -20.03 5.16
CA ARG A 159 -1.12 -20.63 4.49
C ARG A 159 -2.44 -20.36 5.23
N ARG A 160 -2.48 -19.35 6.09
CA ARG A 160 -3.67 -18.91 6.84
C ARG A 160 -4.08 -17.52 6.34
N PRO A 161 -5.38 -17.21 6.31
CA PRO A 161 -5.85 -15.90 5.89
C PRO A 161 -5.14 -14.83 6.72
N LEU A 162 -4.65 -13.79 6.05
CA LEU A 162 -3.94 -12.64 6.62
C LEU A 162 -4.82 -11.78 7.56
N SER A 163 -5.99 -12.29 7.95
CA SER A 163 -6.99 -11.66 8.83
C SER A 163 -6.49 -11.38 10.26
N MET A 164 -5.27 -11.80 10.60
CA MET A 164 -4.64 -11.52 11.90
C MET A 164 -3.84 -10.21 11.94
N ILE A 165 -3.66 -9.51 10.80
CA ILE A 165 -2.91 -8.26 10.77
C ILE A 165 -3.88 -7.08 10.71
N ASP A 166 -3.77 -6.18 11.68
CA ASP A 166 -4.52 -4.92 11.69
C ASP A 166 -4.15 -4.07 10.45
N GLU A 167 -4.93 -4.20 9.39
CA GLU A 167 -4.78 -3.47 8.13
C GLU A 167 -4.71 -1.95 8.38
N ASN A 168 -5.49 -1.46 9.35
CA ASN A 168 -5.48 -0.06 9.74
C ASN A 168 -4.13 0.38 10.35
N LEU A 169 -3.49 -0.48 11.16
CA LEU A 169 -2.19 -0.18 11.75
C LEU A 169 -1.10 -0.14 10.69
N LEU A 170 -1.14 -1.08 9.74
CA LEU A 170 -0.24 -1.08 8.58
C LEU A 170 -0.41 0.21 7.74
N LYS A 171 -1.65 0.54 7.35
CA LYS A 171 -1.93 1.76 6.57
C LYS A 171 -1.54 3.03 7.31
N TYR A 172 -1.68 3.05 8.64
CA TYR A 172 -1.25 4.16 9.47
C TYR A 172 0.28 4.29 9.52
N GLY A 173 0.99 3.20 9.82
CA GLY A 173 2.46 3.20 9.89
C GLY A 173 3.11 3.50 8.54
N VAL A 174 2.66 2.84 7.48
CA VAL A 174 3.14 3.11 6.12
C VAL A 174 2.78 4.54 5.70
N GLY A 175 1.56 5.01 6.00
CA GLY A 175 1.16 6.39 5.72
C GLY A 175 2.06 7.43 6.39
N LEU A 176 2.48 7.18 7.63
CA LEU A 176 3.44 8.04 8.36
C LEU A 176 4.82 8.05 7.71
N LEU A 177 5.34 6.88 7.32
CA LEU A 177 6.63 6.76 6.65
C LEU A 177 6.59 7.49 5.30
N LEU A 178 5.59 7.23 4.47
CA LEU A 178 5.39 7.88 3.17
C LEU A 178 5.23 9.39 3.29
N ALA A 179 4.46 9.88 4.26
CA ALA A 179 4.32 11.32 4.48
C ALA A 179 5.65 11.96 4.92
N SER A 180 6.45 11.27 5.73
CA SER A 180 7.75 11.76 6.22
C SER A 180 8.77 11.84 5.09
N PHE A 181 9.01 10.72 4.39
CA PHE A 181 9.91 10.68 3.22
C PHE A 181 9.41 11.60 2.10
N GLY A 182 8.10 11.62 1.87
CA GLY A 182 7.48 12.50 0.87
C GLY A 182 7.72 13.98 1.17
N THR A 183 7.56 14.40 2.43
CA THR A 183 7.85 15.78 2.84
C THR A 183 9.33 16.10 2.70
N TYR A 184 10.20 15.19 3.14
CA TYR A 184 11.65 15.35 3.08
C TYR A 184 12.10 15.61 1.64
N TRP A 185 11.80 14.71 0.71
CA TRP A 185 12.22 14.84 -0.68
C TRP A 185 11.47 15.89 -1.48
N ALA A 186 10.20 16.17 -1.17
CA ALA A 186 9.50 17.28 -1.82
C ALA A 186 10.19 18.62 -1.52
N VAL A 187 10.74 18.78 -0.31
CA VAL A 187 11.49 19.98 0.06
C VAL A 187 12.88 19.98 -0.58
N GLU A 188 13.64 18.88 -0.51
CA GLU A 188 14.97 18.80 -1.16
C GLU A 188 14.87 19.05 -2.67
N GLY A 189 13.86 18.42 -3.30
CA GLY A 189 13.62 18.53 -4.72
C GLY A 189 13.20 19.92 -5.19
N THR A 190 12.78 20.84 -4.30
CA THR A 190 12.54 22.24 -4.67
C THR A 190 13.82 22.96 -5.13
N GLY A 191 14.99 22.37 -4.87
CA GLY A 191 16.28 22.84 -5.35
C GLY A 191 16.41 22.86 -6.88
N ILE A 192 15.57 22.11 -7.59
CA ILE A 192 15.47 22.15 -9.05
C ILE A 192 15.16 23.57 -9.59
N PHE A 193 14.48 24.40 -8.80
CA PHE A 193 14.13 25.77 -9.18
C PHE A 193 15.25 26.79 -8.88
N ARG A 194 16.35 26.37 -8.24
CA ARG A 194 17.52 27.21 -7.95
C ARG A 194 18.49 27.20 -9.12
N ALA A 195 19.33 28.24 -9.24
CA ALA A 195 20.28 28.40 -10.35
C ALA A 195 21.24 27.21 -10.55
N GLY A 196 21.55 26.45 -9.48
CA GLY A 196 22.40 25.24 -9.53
C GLY A 196 21.66 23.94 -9.87
N ARG A 197 20.32 23.90 -9.79
CA ARG A 197 19.47 22.68 -9.93
C ARG A 197 19.87 21.50 -9.03
N GLU A 198 20.65 21.75 -8.01
CA GLU A 198 21.03 20.79 -6.98
C GLU A 198 19.91 20.66 -5.94
N SER A 199 19.84 19.52 -5.28
CA SER A 199 18.92 19.29 -4.16
C SER A 199 19.20 20.26 -3.01
N LEU A 200 18.15 20.67 -2.29
CA LEU A 200 18.33 21.36 -1.02
C LEU A 200 18.79 20.37 0.04
N GLU A 201 19.71 20.79 0.89
CA GLU A 201 20.09 20.01 2.07
C GLU A 201 19.18 20.38 3.26
N TRP A 202 18.67 19.35 3.94
CA TRP A 202 17.96 19.57 5.20
C TRP A 202 18.92 19.97 6.33
N PRO A 203 18.52 20.92 7.20
CA PRO A 203 19.28 21.18 8.42
C PRO A 203 19.28 19.94 9.32
N GLY A 204 20.47 19.34 9.49
CA GLY A 204 20.65 18.08 10.23
C GLY A 204 20.63 16.81 9.36
N GLY A 205 20.57 16.95 8.03
CA GLY A 205 20.57 15.83 7.07
C GLY A 205 19.47 14.81 7.38
N ASP A 206 19.82 13.53 7.35
CA ASP A 206 18.90 12.41 7.56
C ASP A 206 18.18 12.44 8.91
N LEU A 207 18.71 13.13 9.93
CA LEU A 207 18.01 13.27 11.22
C LEU A 207 16.67 14.01 11.07
N ALA A 208 16.52 14.85 10.05
CA ALA A 208 15.26 15.52 9.75
C ALA A 208 14.15 14.52 9.43
N LEU A 209 14.44 13.32 8.90
CA LEU A 209 13.44 12.28 8.69
C LEU A 209 12.80 11.81 10.01
N LEU A 210 13.60 11.65 11.07
CA LEU A 210 13.09 11.28 12.39
C LEU A 210 12.22 12.39 13.00
N VAL A 211 12.63 13.65 12.80
CA VAL A 211 11.86 14.81 13.25
C VAL A 211 10.53 14.91 12.50
N LEU A 212 10.55 14.74 11.17
CA LEU A 212 9.34 14.73 10.34
C LEU A 212 8.40 13.57 10.72
N LEU A 213 8.95 12.38 10.97
CA LEU A 213 8.17 11.24 11.43
C LEU A 213 7.49 11.52 12.77
N ALA A 214 8.23 12.08 13.73
CA ALA A 214 7.66 12.49 15.01
C ALA A 214 6.58 13.56 14.84
N ALA A 215 6.81 14.56 13.97
CA ALA A 215 5.84 15.62 13.69
C ALA A 215 4.54 15.08 13.06
N TRP A 216 4.65 14.22 12.03
CA TRP A 216 3.49 13.57 11.41
C TRP A 216 2.75 12.66 12.38
N PHE A 217 3.48 11.93 13.23
CA PHE A 217 2.90 11.11 14.28
C PHE A 217 2.11 11.97 15.27
N LEU A 218 2.70 13.03 15.81
CA LEU A 218 2.02 13.94 16.73
C LEU A 218 0.79 14.59 16.09
N LEU A 219 0.92 15.11 14.87
CA LEU A 219 -0.18 15.73 14.12
C LEU A 219 -1.34 14.73 13.94
N SER A 220 -1.03 13.51 13.51
CA SER A 220 -2.06 12.49 13.31
C SER A 220 -2.72 12.07 14.63
N ARG A 221 -1.98 11.99 15.76
CA ARG A 221 -2.56 11.73 17.09
C ARG A 221 -3.50 12.85 17.53
N CYS A 222 -3.11 14.12 17.31
CA CYS A 222 -3.97 15.28 17.55
C CYS A 222 -5.24 15.22 16.70
N LEU A 223 -5.13 14.90 15.40
CA LEU A 223 -6.29 14.77 14.51
C LEU A 223 -7.23 13.64 14.93
N VAL A 224 -6.70 12.46 15.32
CA VAL A 224 -7.51 11.36 15.83
C VAL A 224 -8.24 11.75 17.12
N ALA A 225 -7.58 12.48 18.02
CA ALA A 225 -8.20 12.96 19.26
C ALA A 225 -9.29 13.99 18.98
N ALA A 226 -9.02 14.98 18.11
CA ALA A 226 -9.97 16.04 17.76
C ALA A 226 -11.19 15.52 16.98
N LEU A 227 -11.01 14.47 16.17
CA LEU A 227 -12.07 13.89 15.36
C LEU A 227 -12.81 12.75 16.05
N ARG A 228 -12.38 12.31 17.25
CA ARG A 228 -13.01 11.19 17.95
C ARG A 228 -14.49 11.46 18.18
N THR A 229 -15.35 10.59 17.66
CA THR A 229 -16.78 10.70 17.89
C THR A 229 -17.08 10.30 19.33
N SER A 230 -17.57 11.24 20.15
CA SER A 230 -18.17 10.89 21.44
C SER A 230 -19.45 10.12 21.13
N SER A 231 -19.49 8.83 21.46
CA SER A 231 -20.73 8.08 21.49
C SER A 231 -21.64 8.75 22.52
N THR A 232 -22.53 9.63 22.09
CA THR A 232 -23.68 10.02 22.89
C THR A 232 -24.56 8.78 22.97
N SER A 233 -24.33 7.98 24.00
CA SER A 233 -25.28 6.98 24.46
C SER A 233 -26.53 7.72 24.88
N THR A 234 -27.49 7.88 23.95
CA THR A 234 -28.87 8.17 24.31
C THR A 234 -29.32 7.02 25.22
N PRO A 235 -29.64 7.26 26.50
CA PRO A 235 -30.16 6.21 27.35
C PRO A 235 -31.47 5.74 26.73
N ALA A 236 -31.56 4.46 26.39
CA ALA A 236 -32.82 3.86 26.01
C ALA A 236 -33.80 4.10 27.16
N ALA A 237 -34.84 4.90 26.91
CA ALA A 237 -35.93 5.08 27.86
C ALA A 237 -36.50 3.70 28.18
N ALA A 238 -36.40 3.29 29.45
CA ALA A 238 -37.03 2.09 29.95
C ALA A 238 -38.55 2.22 29.78
N GLY A 239 -39.11 1.45 28.85
CA GLY A 239 -40.55 1.26 28.72
C GLY A 239 -41.11 0.43 29.87
N PRO A 240 -42.43 0.48 30.13
CA PRO A 240 -43.01 0.20 31.43
C PRO A 240 -42.99 -1.28 31.78
N ILE A 241 -42.80 -1.57 33.07
CA ILE A 241 -42.96 -2.90 33.66
C ILE A 241 -44.46 -3.25 33.59
N GLU A 242 -44.81 -4.27 32.81
CA GLU A 242 -46.11 -4.93 32.87
C GLU A 242 -46.22 -5.68 34.21
N GLU A 243 -47.13 -5.23 35.07
CA GLU A 243 -47.55 -5.94 36.28
C GLU A 243 -48.80 -6.76 35.93
N ASN A 244 -48.66 -8.09 35.95
CA ASN A 244 -49.75 -9.05 35.80
C ASN A 244 -50.65 -9.04 37.04
N ALA A 245 -51.97 -8.92 36.82
CA ALA A 245 -53.01 -9.45 37.70
C ALA A 245 -54.23 -9.86 36.85
#